data_AF-A0A2P2MSB6-F1
#
_entry.id   AF-A0A2P2MSB6-F1
#
_cell.length_a   1.000
_cell.length_b   1.000
_cell.length_c   1.000
_cell.angle_alpha   90.00
_cell.angle_beta   90.00
_cell.angle_gamma   90.00
#
_symmetry.space_group_name_H-M   'P 1'
#
loop_
_entity.id
_entity.type
_entity.pdbx_description
1 polymer ?
#
loop_
_entity_poly.entity_id
_entity_poly.type
_entity_poly.pdbx_seq_one_letter_code
_entity_poly.pdbx_strand_id
1 'polypeptide(L)'
;MEQYIQGQSRDLVDQAYTKFVSIMFVTLEKIAQADPKYSDIFLLENYAAFQNSLYDLANIVPTLAKFYHQASEAYEQACTRHINMIIYYQFERLFQFARKIEDLMYTITPEEMPFQLGLSKTDLRKMIKSSLSGVDKSISAMYKKLQKNLTSEELLPSLWDKCKKDFLDKYESFAQLVAKIYPNEVILSVAEMRDLLASM
;
A
#
# COMPACT_ATOMS: atom_id res chain seq x y z
N MET A 1 39.04 -11.61 -38.28
CA MET A 1 39.22 -11.94 -36.84
C MET A 1 38.78 -10.80 -35.90
N GLU A 2 38.47 -9.60 -36.41
CA GLU A 2 37.97 -8.48 -35.59
C GLU A 2 36.44 -8.45 -35.40
N GLN A 3 35.67 -9.14 -36.26
CA GLN A 3 34.20 -9.22 -36.15
C GLN A 3 33.70 -10.16 -35.04
N TYR A 4 34.54 -11.01 -34.45
CA TYR A 4 34.16 -11.92 -33.36
C TYR A 4 34.31 -11.32 -31.96
N ILE A 5 34.98 -10.18 -31.83
CA ILE A 5 35.27 -9.54 -30.53
C ILE A 5 34.14 -8.59 -30.13
N GLN A 6 33.34 -8.08 -31.08
CA GLN A 6 32.33 -7.05 -30.83
C GLN A 6 31.06 -7.52 -30.08
N GLY A 7 30.90 -8.80 -29.77
CA GLY A 7 29.77 -9.34 -28.99
C GLY A 7 30.14 -9.91 -27.62
N GLN A 8 31.29 -10.57 -27.49
CA GLN A 8 31.69 -11.26 -26.26
C GLN A 8 31.90 -10.31 -25.07
N SER A 9 32.45 -9.11 -25.31
CA SER A 9 32.60 -8.10 -24.26
C SER A 9 31.25 -7.61 -23.75
N ARG A 10 30.23 -7.53 -24.61
CA ARG A 10 28.90 -7.09 -24.20
C ARG A 10 28.18 -8.15 -23.36
N ASP A 11 28.27 -9.41 -23.76
CA ASP A 11 27.71 -10.52 -23.00
C ASP A 11 28.33 -10.65 -21.60
N LEU A 12 29.65 -10.46 -21.51
CA LEU A 12 30.37 -10.47 -20.22
C LEU A 12 29.92 -9.31 -19.31
N VAL A 13 29.73 -8.12 -19.89
CA VAL A 13 29.20 -6.95 -19.17
C VAL A 13 27.77 -7.19 -18.69
N ASP A 14 26.91 -7.78 -19.53
CA ASP A 14 25.52 -8.11 -19.17
C ASP A 14 25.43 -9.18 -18.08
N GLN A 15 26.34 -10.17 -18.10
CA GLN A 15 26.50 -11.14 -17.03
C GLN A 15 26.96 -10.46 -15.73
N ALA A 16 27.90 -9.51 -15.80
CA ALA A 16 28.34 -8.75 -14.64
C ALA A 16 27.20 -7.92 -14.04
N TYR A 17 26.45 -7.16 -14.86
CA TYR A 17 25.25 -6.45 -14.41
C TYR A 17 24.26 -7.38 -13.73
N THR A 18 23.97 -8.53 -14.36
CA THR A 18 23.06 -9.52 -13.78
C THR A 18 23.52 -9.99 -12.42
N LYS A 19 24.82 -10.28 -12.26
CA LYS A 19 25.38 -10.74 -10.98
C LYS A 19 25.31 -9.65 -9.91
N PHE A 20 25.73 -8.42 -10.23
CA PHE A 20 25.73 -7.32 -9.28
C PHE A 20 24.34 -6.99 -8.79
N VAL A 21 23.40 -6.73 -9.71
CA VAL A 21 22.05 -6.31 -9.34
C VAL A 21 21.30 -7.42 -8.60
N SER A 22 21.46 -8.69 -9.01
CA SER A 22 20.86 -9.82 -8.28
C SER A 22 21.35 -9.90 -6.84
N ILE A 23 22.65 -9.73 -6.61
CA ILE A 23 23.23 -9.74 -5.26
C ILE A 23 22.74 -8.53 -4.47
N MET A 24 22.64 -7.36 -5.09
CA MET A 24 22.10 -6.15 -4.45
C MET A 24 20.67 -6.39 -3.96
N PHE A 25 19.76 -6.88 -4.80
CA PHE A 25 18.37 -7.12 -4.40
C PHE A 25 18.26 -8.19 -3.31
N VAL A 26 18.98 -9.31 -3.44
CA VAL A 26 19.00 -10.34 -2.38
C VAL A 26 19.52 -9.79 -1.05
N THR A 27 20.53 -8.92 -1.10
CA THR A 27 21.09 -8.29 0.10
C THR A 27 20.11 -7.29 0.71
N LEU A 28 19.46 -6.49 -0.14
CA LEU A 28 18.46 -5.51 0.27
C LEU A 28 17.28 -6.19 1.00
N GLU A 29 16.73 -7.26 0.42
CA GLU A 29 15.66 -8.05 1.04
C GLU A 29 16.09 -8.66 2.37
N LYS A 30 17.32 -9.18 2.48
CA LYS A 30 17.86 -9.72 3.74
C LYS A 30 18.01 -8.64 4.81
N ILE A 31 18.47 -7.45 4.45
CA ILE A 31 18.60 -6.33 5.39
C ILE A 31 17.22 -5.88 5.86
N ALA A 32 16.24 -5.79 4.96
CA ALA A 32 14.88 -5.43 5.32
C ALA A 32 14.26 -6.40 6.35
N GLN A 33 14.61 -7.69 6.28
CA GLN A 33 14.16 -8.70 7.24
C GLN A 33 14.80 -8.57 8.64
N ALA A 34 15.93 -7.86 8.77
CA ALA A 34 16.59 -7.68 10.06
C ALA A 34 15.80 -6.78 11.02
N ASP A 35 15.01 -5.83 10.48
CA ASP A 35 14.05 -5.04 11.25
C ASP A 35 12.69 -5.00 10.53
N PRO A 36 11.80 -5.98 10.79
CA PRO A 36 10.50 -6.09 10.14
C PRO A 36 9.59 -4.87 10.34
N LYS A 37 9.86 -4.02 11.35
CA LYS A 37 9.06 -2.82 11.60
C LYS A 37 9.26 -1.75 10.54
N TYR A 38 10.45 -1.68 9.95
CA TYR A 38 10.82 -0.69 8.94
C TYR A 38 11.13 -1.30 7.57
N SER A 39 10.86 -2.60 7.40
CA SER A 39 11.16 -3.34 6.17
C SER A 39 10.59 -2.66 4.93
N ASP A 40 9.30 -2.34 4.92
CA ASP A 40 8.65 -1.78 3.73
C ASP A 40 9.14 -0.38 3.39
N ILE A 41 9.39 0.48 4.40
CA ILE A 41 9.93 1.82 4.13
C ILE A 41 11.36 1.76 3.63
N PHE A 42 12.18 0.86 4.20
CA PHE A 42 13.52 0.62 3.71
C PHE A 42 13.51 0.12 2.26
N LEU A 43 12.66 -0.85 1.93
CA LEU A 43 12.55 -1.40 0.57
C LEU A 43 12.05 -0.36 -0.42
N LEU A 44 10.98 0.37 -0.12
CA LEU A 44 10.44 1.36 -1.06
C LEU A 44 11.44 2.49 -1.34
N GLU A 45 12.16 2.99 -0.32
CA GLU A 45 13.15 4.05 -0.55
C GLU A 45 14.33 3.55 -1.40
N ASN A 46 14.83 2.35 -1.12
CA ASN A 46 15.98 1.81 -1.85
C ASN A 46 15.61 1.41 -3.29
N TYR A 47 14.42 0.83 -3.52
CA TYR A 47 13.98 0.52 -4.87
C TYR A 47 13.68 1.79 -5.67
N ALA A 48 13.10 2.83 -5.05
CA ALA A 48 12.95 4.14 -5.70
C ALA A 48 14.30 4.75 -6.08
N ALA A 49 15.28 4.74 -5.16
CA ALA A 49 16.63 5.21 -5.43
C ALA A 49 17.30 4.42 -6.57
N PHE A 50 17.11 3.11 -6.61
CA PHE A 50 17.60 2.24 -7.68
C PHE A 50 16.95 2.59 -9.02
N GLN A 51 15.62 2.75 -9.08
CA GLN A 51 14.90 3.15 -10.29
C GLN A 51 15.39 4.50 -10.80
N ASN A 52 15.46 5.51 -9.93
CA ASN A 52 15.92 6.86 -10.29
C ASN A 52 17.34 6.82 -10.85
N SER A 53 18.23 6.04 -10.23
CA SER A 53 19.63 5.91 -10.68
C SER A 53 19.78 5.14 -11.99
N LEU A 54 18.86 4.22 -12.28
CA LEU A 54 18.95 3.32 -13.43
C LEU A 54 18.12 3.78 -14.64
N TYR A 55 17.25 4.77 -14.48
CA TYR A 55 16.25 5.17 -15.47
C TYR A 55 16.84 5.34 -16.89
N ASP A 56 17.82 6.21 -17.07
CA ASP A 56 18.43 6.47 -18.39
C ASP A 56 19.13 5.23 -18.95
N LEU A 57 19.81 4.48 -18.08
CA LEU A 57 20.59 3.31 -18.50
C LEU A 57 19.69 2.14 -18.87
N ALA A 58 18.56 1.94 -18.19
CA ALA A 58 17.56 0.92 -18.49
C ALA A 58 16.95 1.09 -19.88
N ASN A 59 16.82 2.34 -20.36
CA ASN A 59 16.27 2.63 -21.69
C ASN A 59 17.20 2.20 -22.84
N ILE A 60 18.50 2.12 -22.59
CA ILE A 60 19.51 1.80 -23.62
C ILE A 60 20.22 0.45 -23.38
N VAL A 61 20.09 -0.13 -22.20
CA VAL A 61 20.64 -1.44 -21.83
C VAL A 61 19.51 -2.42 -21.50
N PRO A 62 19.16 -3.34 -22.43
CA PRO A 62 18.06 -4.30 -22.24
C PRO A 62 18.22 -5.19 -21.00
N THR A 63 19.45 -5.60 -20.68
CA THR A 63 19.74 -6.41 -19.50
C THR A 63 19.45 -5.68 -18.19
N LEU A 64 19.47 -4.35 -18.17
CA LEU A 64 19.14 -3.54 -17.00
C LEU A 64 17.66 -3.16 -16.95
N ALA A 65 16.97 -3.09 -18.10
CA ALA A 65 15.52 -2.89 -18.17
C ALA A 65 14.74 -3.93 -17.35
N LYS A 66 15.13 -5.21 -17.40
CA LYS A 66 14.50 -6.27 -16.58
C LYS A 66 14.57 -5.97 -15.08
N PHE A 67 15.70 -5.44 -14.61
CA PHE A 67 15.91 -5.13 -13.20
C PHE A 67 15.20 -3.84 -12.80
N TYR A 68 15.10 -2.87 -13.71
CA TYR A 68 14.27 -1.69 -13.51
C TYR A 68 12.80 -2.09 -13.28
N HIS A 69 12.26 -3.01 -14.09
CA HIS A 69 10.91 -3.52 -13.91
C HIS A 69 10.74 -4.31 -12.60
N GLN A 70 11.70 -5.16 -12.24
CA GLN A 70 11.68 -5.88 -10.96
C GLN A 70 11.72 -4.92 -9.76
N ALA A 71 12.57 -3.89 -9.79
CA ALA A 71 12.60 -2.86 -8.76
C ALA A 71 11.28 -2.10 -8.71
N SER A 72 10.66 -1.82 -9.86
CA SER A 72 9.35 -1.15 -9.93
C SER A 72 8.26 -1.97 -9.27
N GLU A 73 8.22 -3.28 -9.53
CA GLU A 73 7.26 -4.17 -8.89
C GLU A 73 7.51 -4.26 -7.37
N ALA A 74 8.76 -4.43 -6.96
CA ALA A 74 9.11 -4.52 -5.54
C ALA A 74 8.83 -3.21 -4.78
N TYR A 75 9.10 -2.06 -5.41
CA TYR A 75 8.71 -0.73 -4.93
C TYR A 75 7.20 -0.64 -4.72
N GLU A 76 6.41 -0.99 -5.74
CA GLU A 76 4.95 -0.91 -5.66
C GLU A 76 4.37 -1.82 -4.57
N GLN A 77 4.91 -3.03 -4.44
CA GLN A 77 4.51 -3.96 -3.38
C GLN A 77 4.85 -3.41 -1.99
N ALA A 78 6.06 -2.87 -1.79
CA ALA A 78 6.46 -2.27 -0.53
C ALA A 78 5.59 -1.04 -0.18
N CYS A 79 5.32 -0.17 -1.15
CA CYS A 79 4.38 0.95 -1.00
C CYS A 79 3.00 0.46 -0.56
N THR A 80 2.45 -0.54 -1.25
CA THR A 80 1.13 -1.12 -0.94
C THR A 80 1.10 -1.68 0.49
N ARG A 81 2.11 -2.45 0.92
CA ARG A 81 2.16 -3.00 2.28
C ARG A 81 2.30 -1.91 3.33
N HIS A 82 3.17 -0.92 3.10
CA HIS A 82 3.37 0.20 4.01
C HIS A 82 2.10 1.04 4.20
N ILE A 83 1.44 1.39 3.10
CA ILE A 83 0.18 2.15 3.08
C ILE A 83 -0.92 1.38 3.79
N ASN A 84 -1.09 0.09 3.47
CA ASN A 84 -2.07 -0.74 4.15
C ASN A 84 -1.81 -0.79 5.66
N MET A 85 -0.55 -0.97 6.09
CA MET A 85 -0.20 -0.95 7.51
C MET A 85 -0.62 0.36 8.20
N ILE A 86 -0.41 1.51 7.56
CA ILE A 86 -0.79 2.81 8.11
C ILE A 86 -2.31 2.95 8.19
N ILE A 87 -3.03 2.58 7.13
CA ILE A 87 -4.49 2.62 7.08
C ILE A 87 -5.08 1.73 8.18
N TYR A 88 -4.63 0.48 8.28
CA TYR A 88 -5.11 -0.46 9.29
C TYR A 88 -4.74 -0.01 10.70
N TYR A 89 -3.57 0.59 10.90
CA TYR A 89 -3.21 1.13 12.20
C TYR A 89 -4.16 2.24 12.64
N GLN A 90 -4.62 3.09 11.71
CA GLN A 90 -5.50 4.20 12.03
C GLN A 90 -6.97 3.80 12.12
N PHE A 91 -7.41 2.87 11.29
CA PHE A 91 -8.82 2.48 11.11
C PHE A 91 -9.06 0.99 11.43
N GLU A 92 -8.28 0.42 12.35
CA GLU A 92 -8.29 -1.01 12.68
C GLU A 92 -9.71 -1.52 12.96
N ARG A 93 -10.43 -0.85 13.87
CA ARG A 93 -11.77 -1.25 14.29
C ARG A 93 -12.79 -1.23 13.14
N LEU A 94 -12.68 -0.26 12.25
CA LEU A 94 -13.55 -0.13 11.08
C LEU A 94 -13.39 -1.33 10.15
N PHE A 95 -12.15 -1.63 9.79
CA PHE A 95 -11.88 -2.69 8.83
C PHE A 95 -11.93 -4.10 9.45
N GLN A 96 -11.72 -4.25 10.76
CA GLN A 96 -12.02 -5.50 11.47
C GLN A 96 -13.53 -5.78 11.49
N PHE A 97 -14.36 -4.76 11.68
CA PHE A 97 -15.81 -4.91 11.60
C PHE A 97 -16.26 -5.29 10.19
N ALA A 98 -15.72 -4.63 9.16
CA ALA A 98 -15.99 -4.96 7.75
C ALA A 98 -15.59 -6.40 7.42
N ARG A 99 -14.37 -6.82 7.80
CA ARG A 99 -13.86 -8.17 7.57
C ARG A 99 -14.74 -9.23 8.25
N LYS A 100 -15.19 -8.97 9.48
CA LYS A 100 -16.08 -9.90 10.19
C LYS A 100 -17.41 -10.10 9.47
N ILE A 101 -17.93 -9.04 8.82
CA ILE A 101 -19.10 -9.16 7.95
C ILE A 101 -18.78 -10.05 6.75
N GLU A 102 -17.70 -9.75 6.03
CA GLU A 102 -17.30 -10.49 4.83
C GLU A 102 -17.10 -11.99 5.13
N ASP A 103 -16.46 -12.32 6.24
CA ASP A 103 -16.23 -13.71 6.67
C ASP A 103 -17.54 -14.46 6.98
N LEU A 104 -18.57 -13.77 7.50
CA LEU A 104 -19.87 -14.37 7.79
C LEU A 104 -20.81 -14.40 6.59
N MET A 105 -20.60 -13.56 5.56
CA MET A 105 -21.45 -13.53 4.36
C MET A 105 -21.41 -14.83 3.55
N TYR A 106 -20.42 -15.70 3.76
CA TYR A 106 -20.38 -17.04 3.15
C TYR A 106 -21.43 -18.00 3.71
N THR A 107 -21.96 -17.74 4.91
CA THR A 107 -22.86 -18.66 5.63
C THR A 107 -24.12 -17.99 6.16
N ILE A 108 -24.13 -16.66 6.31
CA ILE A 108 -25.21 -15.88 6.90
C ILE A 108 -25.76 -14.89 5.87
N THR A 109 -27.09 -14.79 5.79
CA THR A 109 -27.74 -13.83 4.89
C THR A 109 -27.59 -12.39 5.40
N PRO A 110 -27.60 -11.37 4.52
CA PRO A 110 -27.51 -9.96 4.94
C PRO A 110 -28.57 -9.56 5.97
N GLU A 111 -29.78 -10.11 5.88
CA GLU A 111 -30.92 -9.82 6.76
C GLU A 111 -30.72 -10.39 8.17
N GLU A 112 -29.99 -11.51 8.28
CA GLU A 112 -29.68 -12.18 9.55
C GLU A 112 -28.43 -11.60 10.24
N MET A 113 -27.60 -10.88 9.49
CA MET A 113 -26.34 -10.32 9.97
C MET A 113 -26.49 -9.42 11.23
N PRO A 114 -27.52 -8.55 11.34
CA PRO A 114 -27.73 -7.72 12.52
C PRO A 114 -28.04 -8.49 13.81
N PHE A 115 -28.37 -9.79 13.72
CA PHE A 115 -28.64 -10.65 14.87
C PHE A 115 -27.38 -11.43 15.31
N GLN A 116 -26.29 -11.35 14.55
CA GLN A 116 -25.02 -11.98 14.92
C GLN A 116 -24.31 -11.19 16.03
N LEU A 117 -23.64 -11.92 16.93
CA LEU A 117 -22.95 -11.33 18.07
C LEU A 117 -21.92 -10.28 17.61
N GLY A 118 -22.07 -9.04 18.09
CA GLY A 118 -21.16 -7.93 17.79
C GLY A 118 -21.33 -7.31 16.41
N LEU A 119 -22.43 -7.63 15.70
CA LEU A 119 -22.82 -7.02 14.42
C LEU A 119 -24.21 -6.38 14.51
N SER A 120 -24.71 -6.11 15.72
CA SER A 120 -25.99 -5.41 15.86
C SER A 120 -25.90 -3.98 15.33
N LYS A 121 -27.05 -3.37 15.05
CA LYS A 121 -27.13 -1.93 14.71
C LYS A 121 -26.44 -1.05 15.77
N THR A 122 -26.57 -1.43 17.04
CA THR A 122 -25.90 -0.73 18.14
C THR A 122 -24.39 -0.87 18.08
N ASP A 123 -23.88 -2.06 17.72
CA ASP A 123 -22.44 -2.30 17.58
C ASP A 123 -21.87 -1.52 16.40
N LEU A 124 -22.57 -1.50 15.25
CA LEU A 124 -22.22 -0.68 14.10
C LEU A 124 -22.09 0.80 14.50
N ARG A 125 -23.11 1.38 15.14
CA ARG A 125 -23.11 2.80 15.55
C ARG A 125 -21.96 3.11 16.51
N LYS A 126 -21.69 2.23 17.48
CA LYS A 126 -20.56 2.38 18.40
C LYS A 126 -19.22 2.35 17.65
N MET A 127 -19.06 1.40 16.73
CA MET A 127 -17.85 1.27 15.92
C MET A 127 -17.64 2.52 15.06
N ILE A 128 -18.66 2.97 14.33
CA ILE A 128 -18.62 4.18 13.50
C ILE A 128 -18.22 5.38 14.35
N LYS A 129 -18.89 5.59 15.49
CA LYS A 129 -18.55 6.69 16.40
C LYS A 129 -17.09 6.61 16.83
N SER A 130 -16.59 5.43 17.21
CA SER A 130 -15.20 5.30 17.67
C SER A 130 -14.15 5.44 16.57
N SER A 131 -14.49 5.13 15.31
CA SER A 131 -13.53 5.09 14.20
C SER A 131 -13.56 6.36 13.34
N LEU A 132 -14.74 6.98 13.20
CA LEU A 132 -14.97 8.11 12.29
C LEU A 132 -15.23 9.43 13.03
N SER A 133 -15.41 9.44 14.35
CA SER A 133 -15.47 10.72 15.08
C SER A 133 -14.09 11.39 15.07
N GLY A 134 -14.03 12.61 14.54
CA GLY A 134 -12.77 13.34 14.36
C GLY A 134 -11.87 12.72 13.28
N VAL A 135 -12.46 12.20 12.20
CA VAL A 135 -11.75 11.59 11.08
C VAL A 135 -10.64 12.48 10.50
N ASP A 136 -10.78 13.81 10.53
CA ASP A 136 -9.72 14.75 10.10
C ASP A 136 -8.40 14.54 10.86
N LYS A 137 -8.50 14.29 12.16
CA LYS A 137 -7.33 13.99 13.00
C LYS A 137 -6.72 12.64 12.63
N SER A 138 -7.57 11.67 12.28
CA SER A 138 -7.12 10.36 11.80
C SER A 138 -6.40 10.46 10.47
N ILE A 139 -6.94 11.21 9.51
CA ILE A 139 -6.31 11.48 8.21
C ILE A 139 -4.97 12.19 8.41
N SER A 140 -4.93 13.21 9.29
CA SER A 140 -3.70 13.89 9.68
C SER A 140 -2.66 12.96 10.30
N ALA A 141 -3.10 12.00 11.11
CA ALA A 141 -2.22 11.01 11.71
C ALA A 141 -1.65 10.05 10.65
N MET A 142 -2.44 9.65 9.65
CA MET A 142 -1.94 8.85 8.52
C MET A 142 -0.84 9.59 7.75
N TYR A 143 -1.08 10.85 7.38
CA TYR A 143 -0.08 11.67 6.67
C TYR A 143 1.21 11.80 7.47
N LYS A 144 1.11 12.15 8.76
CA LYS A 144 2.28 12.25 9.64
C LYS A 144 3.02 10.92 9.77
N LYS A 145 2.30 9.79 9.77
CA LYS A 145 2.91 8.46 9.89
C LYS A 145 3.63 8.03 8.61
N LEU A 146 3.10 8.41 7.44
CA LEU A 146 3.81 8.27 6.16
C LEU A 146 5.11 9.08 6.15
N GLN A 147 5.08 10.31 6.65
CA GLN A 147 6.25 11.18 6.67
C GLN A 147 7.33 10.75 7.68
N LYS A 148 6.94 10.26 8.86
CA LYS A 148 7.82 10.20 10.06
C LYS A 148 9.17 9.49 9.87
N ASN A 149 9.25 8.50 9.00
CA ASN A 149 10.46 7.69 8.79
C ASN A 149 10.95 7.76 7.34
N LEU A 150 10.36 8.63 6.52
CA LEU A 150 10.72 8.78 5.11
C LEU A 150 11.92 9.73 5.03
N THR A 151 13.00 9.29 4.40
CA THR A 151 14.20 10.08 4.15
C THR A 151 14.05 10.89 2.87
N SER A 152 13.43 10.31 1.84
CA SER A 152 13.20 10.91 0.54
C SER A 152 11.84 11.62 0.48
N GLU A 153 11.81 12.90 0.85
CA GLU A 153 10.57 13.69 0.92
C GLU A 153 9.83 13.82 -0.42
N GLU A 154 10.55 13.70 -1.55
CA GLU A 154 9.98 13.71 -2.91
C GLU A 154 9.01 12.55 -3.17
N LEU A 155 9.11 11.45 -2.42
CA LEU A 155 8.19 10.32 -2.52
C LEU A 155 6.87 10.56 -1.78
N LEU A 156 6.83 11.54 -0.85
CA LEU A 156 5.68 11.74 0.02
C LEU A 156 4.39 12.09 -0.73
N PRO A 157 4.37 12.98 -1.75
CA PRO A 157 3.14 13.31 -2.48
C PRO A 157 2.50 12.09 -3.16
N SER A 158 3.30 11.29 -3.88
CA SER A 158 2.78 10.09 -4.57
C SER A 158 2.33 9.01 -3.59
N LEU A 159 3.07 8.78 -2.51
CA LEU A 159 2.66 7.89 -1.43
C LEU A 159 1.36 8.35 -0.76
N TRP A 160 1.20 9.66 -0.58
CA TRP A 160 -0.02 10.22 0.01
C TRP A 160 -1.23 10.04 -0.91
N ASP A 161 -1.08 10.32 -2.20
CA ASP A 161 -2.15 10.11 -3.18
C ASP A 161 -2.56 8.64 -3.26
N LYS A 162 -1.60 7.71 -3.26
CA LYS A 162 -1.88 6.27 -3.21
C LYS A 162 -2.57 5.88 -1.90
N CYS A 163 -2.16 6.43 -0.77
CA CYS A 163 -2.79 6.18 0.53
C CYS A 163 -4.24 6.66 0.59
N LYS A 164 -4.52 7.88 0.10
CA LYS A 164 -5.89 8.42 0.00
C LYS A 164 -6.77 7.51 -0.86
N LYS A 165 -6.26 7.07 -2.01
CA LYS A 165 -6.98 6.18 -2.92
C LYS A 165 -7.27 4.83 -2.26
N ASP A 166 -6.25 4.15 -1.74
CA ASP A 166 -6.39 2.83 -1.10
C ASP A 166 -7.35 2.88 0.11
N PHE A 167 -7.30 3.96 0.90
CA PHE A 167 -8.24 4.15 2.01
C PHE A 167 -9.66 4.36 1.50
N LEU A 168 -9.86 5.18 0.48
CA LEU A 168 -11.17 5.47 -0.08
C LEU A 168 -11.80 4.23 -0.71
N ASP A 169 -11.03 3.42 -1.45
CA ASP A 169 -11.49 2.16 -2.04
C ASP A 169 -11.97 1.18 -0.96
N LYS A 170 -11.22 1.06 0.15
CA LYS A 170 -11.64 0.24 1.30
C LYS A 170 -12.87 0.80 2.01
N TYR A 171 -12.95 2.12 2.14
CA TYR A 171 -14.09 2.79 2.75
C TYR A 171 -15.36 2.62 1.92
N GLU A 172 -15.25 2.68 0.59
CA GLU A 172 -16.35 2.42 -0.33
C GLU A 172 -16.87 0.99 -0.19
N SER A 173 -15.99 -0.01 -0.15
CA SER A 173 -16.39 -1.40 0.12
C SER A 173 -17.12 -1.54 1.46
N PHE A 174 -16.62 -0.89 2.52
CA PHE A 174 -17.31 -0.86 3.81
C PHE A 174 -18.70 -0.19 3.71
N ALA A 175 -18.80 0.94 3.01
CA ALA A 175 -20.06 1.66 2.86
C ALA A 175 -21.11 0.82 2.11
N GLN A 176 -20.69 0.08 1.08
CA GLN A 176 -21.55 -0.84 0.34
C GLN A 176 -22.04 -2.01 1.23
N LEU A 177 -21.15 -2.58 2.06
CA LEU A 177 -21.55 -3.61 3.04
C LEU A 177 -22.59 -3.06 4.03
N VAL A 178 -22.37 -1.85 4.55
CA VAL A 178 -23.30 -1.22 5.49
C VAL A 178 -24.65 -0.95 4.84
N ALA A 179 -24.67 -0.41 3.62
CA ALA A 179 -25.91 -0.15 2.89
C ALA A 179 -26.72 -1.44 2.65
N LYS A 180 -26.03 -2.55 2.38
CA LYS A 180 -26.66 -3.86 2.17
C LYS A 180 -27.28 -4.45 3.44
N ILE A 181 -26.59 -4.33 4.58
CA ILE A 181 -26.97 -5.02 5.83
C ILE A 181 -27.82 -4.13 6.76
N TYR A 182 -27.55 -2.83 6.74
CA TYR A 182 -28.15 -1.85 7.63
C TYR A 182 -28.74 -0.67 6.83
N PRO A 183 -29.76 -0.91 5.99
CA PRO A 183 -30.25 0.10 5.02
C PRO A 183 -30.80 1.39 5.65
N ASN A 184 -31.09 1.38 6.96
CA ASN A 184 -31.60 2.55 7.70
C ASN A 184 -30.51 3.27 8.52
N GLU A 185 -29.26 2.81 8.46
CA GLU A 185 -28.14 3.45 9.16
C GLU A 185 -27.47 4.46 8.25
N VAL A 186 -27.29 5.69 8.75
CA VAL A 186 -26.61 6.76 8.03
C VAL A 186 -25.16 6.78 8.44
N ILE A 187 -24.27 6.72 7.46
CA ILE A 187 -22.82 6.82 7.63
C ILE A 187 -22.29 7.97 6.78
N LEU A 188 -21.07 8.43 7.07
CA LEU A 188 -20.40 9.42 6.23
C LEU A 188 -20.31 8.88 4.80
N SER A 189 -20.78 9.63 3.81
CA SER A 189 -20.75 9.15 2.42
C SER A 189 -19.32 9.07 1.87
N VAL A 190 -19.14 8.28 0.82
CA VAL A 190 -17.85 8.18 0.11
C VAL A 190 -17.44 9.55 -0.48
N ALA A 191 -18.42 10.36 -0.92
CA ALA A 191 -18.18 11.71 -1.41
C ALA A 191 -17.67 12.64 -0.31
N GLU A 192 -18.35 12.69 0.83
CA GLU A 192 -17.89 13.50 1.98
C GLU A 192 -16.52 13.05 2.47
N MET A 193 -16.26 11.73 2.55
CA MET A 193 -14.95 11.20 2.92
C MET A 193 -13.86 11.65 1.93
N ARG A 194 -14.15 11.65 0.63
CA ARG A 194 -13.24 12.13 -0.41
C ARG A 194 -12.92 13.61 -0.23
N ASP A 195 -13.91 14.43 0.09
CA ASP A 195 -13.73 15.87 0.31
C ASP A 195 -12.83 16.13 1.54
N LEU A 196 -13.00 15.35 2.61
CA LEU A 196 -12.12 15.44 3.79
C LEU A 196 -10.68 15.05 3.46
N LEU A 197 -10.47 13.98 2.67
CA LEU A 197 -9.14 13.58 2.20
C LEU A 197 -8.50 14.63 1.28
N ALA A 198 -9.29 15.37 0.50
CA ALA A 198 -8.82 16.41 -0.41
C ALA A 198 -8.46 17.71 0.33
N SER A 199 -9.02 17.95 1.52
CA SER A 199 -8.73 19.12 2.35
C SER A 199 -7.36 19.08 3.06
N MET A 200 -6.59 17.99 2.86
CA MET A 200 -5.28 17.72 3.44
C MET A 200 -4.19 17.55 2.39
#